data_AF-A0A8S9MLQ6-F1
#
_entry.id   AF-A0A8S9MLQ6-F1
#
_cell.length_a   1.000
_cell.length_b   1.000
_cell.length_c   1.000
_cell.angle_alpha   90.00
_cell.angle_beta   90.00
_cell.angle_gamma   90.00
#
_symmetry.space_group_name_H-M   'P 1'
#
loop_
_entity.id
_entity.type
_entity.pdbx_description
1 polymer ?
#
loop_
_entity_poly.entity_id
_entity_poly.type
_entity_poly.pdbx_seq_one_letter_code
_entity_poly.pdbx_strand_id
1 'polypeptide(L)'
;MKMKMKAKAAKNKSNPKAKEAETSYTNPSNVDVVREDFLVEDKSNAEEIEKAILSLSEAAKKMDPSPLAAYLDQVLDDDWYIPAKQMLKLIHYYGIQLSQVSFQWVKMFQDYPLSKLIHVPLSLIPKPVYEKTVDFINVLPFETILPGVVLWASDFILTEWPRVVVKVEQDKSKVAAFVVLAMVLRTRPDALTLVLPELRESPTYQGQDKLPVIIWMMAQASQGDLCAGLYSWVRNLLPLVANNKDYSSSQSTHLILQFVEMILSSNPEARTVLLNGAVRHGEWLIPPCSFEMLVRLTFPARVEEATERFQAIYPLLKEVALAPDTRNPALANEATAIAISVLTRNVDCFIGS
;
A
#
# COMPACT_ATOMS: atom_id res chain seq x y z
N MET A 1 1.94 12.28 -80.63
CA MET A 1 2.08 10.88 -80.17
C MET A 1 1.40 10.80 -78.80
N LYS A 2 0.10 10.46 -78.68
CA LYS A 2 -0.49 9.11 -78.46
C LYS A 2 0.34 8.30 -77.43
N MET A 3 -0.19 7.71 -76.35
CA MET A 3 -1.51 7.06 -76.14
C MET A 3 -1.71 6.81 -74.62
N LYS A 4 -2.88 7.13 -74.04
CA LYS A 4 -3.97 6.22 -73.60
C LYS A 4 -3.63 5.19 -72.50
N MET A 5 -4.38 5.22 -71.38
CA MET A 5 -5.57 4.37 -71.13
C MET A 5 -6.19 4.63 -69.73
N LYS A 6 -7.50 4.97 -69.69
CA LYS A 6 -8.66 4.24 -69.08
C LYS A 6 -8.67 4.19 -67.54
N ALA A 7 -9.61 4.76 -66.77
CA ALA A 7 -11.08 4.92 -66.79
C ALA A 7 -11.93 3.69 -66.39
N LYS A 8 -12.53 3.74 -65.17
CA LYS A 8 -13.95 3.44 -64.77
C LYS A 8 -14.03 3.40 -63.22
N ALA A 9 -14.74 4.27 -62.47
CA ALA A 9 -16.19 4.59 -62.39
C ALA A 9 -17.03 3.39 -61.89
N ALA A 10 -18.00 3.45 -60.96
CA ALA A 10 -18.74 4.46 -60.20
C ALA A 10 -19.43 3.68 -59.01
N LYS A 11 -20.17 4.21 -58.02
CA LYS A 11 -21.32 5.13 -58.08
C LYS A 11 -21.79 5.38 -56.63
N ASN A 12 -21.88 6.65 -56.22
CA ASN A 12 -22.63 7.09 -55.03
C ASN A 12 -23.96 7.69 -55.53
N LYS A 13 -25.07 7.44 -54.82
CA LYS A 13 -26.36 8.11 -55.03
C LYS A 13 -26.90 8.61 -53.68
N SER A 14 -27.31 9.87 -53.68
CA SER A 14 -27.81 10.70 -52.59
C SER A 14 -29.34 10.58 -52.38
N ASN A 15 -29.77 10.60 -51.10
CA ASN A 15 -30.90 11.28 -50.40
C ASN A 15 -32.15 11.82 -51.17
N PRO A 16 -33.37 12.05 -50.57
CA PRO A 16 -33.60 12.78 -49.29
C PRO A 16 -34.93 12.59 -48.46
N LYS A 17 -34.94 13.19 -47.24
CA LYS A 17 -36.03 13.94 -46.51
C LYS A 17 -37.25 13.25 -45.81
N ALA A 18 -37.19 13.30 -44.46
CA ALA A 18 -38.01 14.03 -43.46
C ALA A 18 -39.57 13.95 -43.35
N LYS A 19 -40.03 13.99 -42.08
CA LYS A 19 -41.37 14.14 -41.44
C LYS A 19 -42.02 12.80 -41.03
N GLU A 20 -42.64 12.61 -39.86
CA GLU A 20 -43.24 13.49 -38.84
C GLU A 20 -43.30 12.71 -37.49
N ALA A 21 -43.49 13.43 -36.38
CA ALA A 21 -43.56 12.90 -35.03
C ALA A 21 -44.96 12.34 -34.70
N GLU A 22 -45.04 11.26 -33.93
CA GLU A 22 -46.10 11.09 -32.92
C GLU A 22 -45.77 9.99 -31.89
N THR A 23 -46.20 10.27 -30.68
CA THR A 23 -46.01 9.62 -29.38
C THR A 23 -46.57 8.20 -29.28
N SER A 24 -45.86 7.30 -28.61
CA SER A 24 -46.51 6.36 -27.68
C SER A 24 -45.54 5.90 -26.59
N TYR A 25 -46.00 6.04 -25.35
CA TYR A 25 -45.41 5.47 -24.15
C TYR A 25 -45.53 3.95 -24.18
N THR A 26 -44.43 3.24 -23.94
CA THR A 26 -44.43 1.96 -23.23
C THR A 26 -43.10 1.78 -22.48
N ASN A 27 -43.19 1.76 -21.15
CA ASN A 27 -42.17 1.18 -20.28
C ASN A 27 -41.92 -0.29 -20.69
N PRO A 28 -40.68 -0.77 -20.53
CA PRO A 28 -40.54 -1.85 -19.57
C PRO A 28 -39.36 -1.62 -18.62
N SER A 29 -39.68 -1.74 -17.34
CA SER A 29 -38.78 -2.06 -16.24
C SER A 29 -37.80 -3.17 -16.63
N ASN A 30 -36.51 -2.81 -16.73
CA ASN A 30 -35.38 -3.72 -16.62
C ASN A 30 -34.38 -3.09 -15.64
N VAL A 31 -34.77 -3.08 -14.37
CA VAL A 31 -33.83 -3.01 -13.25
C VAL A 31 -33.99 -4.39 -12.61
N ASP A 32 -33.01 -5.28 -12.80
CA ASP A 32 -32.68 -6.37 -11.85
C ASP A 32 -31.66 -7.41 -12.36
N VAL A 33 -31.15 -7.32 -13.60
CA VAL A 33 -30.14 -8.31 -14.07
C VAL A 33 -28.68 -7.93 -13.71
N VAL A 34 -28.40 -6.69 -13.33
CA VAL A 34 -27.00 -6.24 -13.05
C VAL A 34 -26.57 -6.45 -11.59
N ARG A 35 -27.49 -6.85 -10.69
CA ARG A 35 -27.21 -6.89 -9.24
C ARG A 35 -26.83 -8.27 -8.73
N GLU A 36 -27.16 -9.34 -9.44
CA GLU A 36 -26.93 -10.70 -8.95
C GLU A 36 -25.54 -11.22 -9.34
N ASP A 37 -25.09 -10.96 -10.58
CA ASP A 37 -23.77 -11.39 -11.06
C ASP A 37 -22.62 -10.73 -10.27
N PHE A 38 -22.71 -9.43 -9.99
CA PHE A 38 -21.71 -8.72 -9.17
C PHE A 38 -21.65 -9.23 -7.72
N LEU A 39 -22.80 -9.54 -7.11
CA LEU A 39 -22.85 -10.03 -5.73
C LEU A 39 -22.42 -11.49 -5.60
N VAL A 40 -22.56 -12.29 -6.65
CA VAL A 40 -22.11 -13.68 -6.69
C VAL A 40 -20.58 -13.75 -6.87
N GLU A 41 -20.00 -12.88 -7.69
CA GLU A 41 -18.55 -12.81 -7.92
C GLU A 41 -17.79 -12.35 -6.66
N ASP A 42 -18.27 -11.31 -5.97
CA ASP A 42 -17.68 -10.84 -4.70
C ASP A 42 -17.72 -11.91 -3.59
N LYS A 43 -18.82 -12.68 -3.50
CA LYS A 43 -18.93 -13.78 -2.52
C LYS A 43 -17.98 -14.93 -2.84
N SER A 44 -17.86 -15.30 -4.12
CA SER A 44 -16.95 -16.36 -4.55
C SER A 44 -15.48 -15.99 -4.27
N ASN A 45 -15.10 -14.74 -4.52
CA ASN A 45 -13.73 -14.27 -4.25
C ASN A 45 -13.40 -14.25 -2.75
N ALA A 46 -14.35 -13.84 -1.90
CA ALA A 46 -14.18 -13.88 -0.45
C ALA A 46 -13.96 -15.31 0.07
N GLU A 47 -14.73 -16.29 -0.41
CA GLU A 47 -14.57 -17.70 -0.04
C GLU A 47 -13.21 -18.28 -0.48
N GLU A 48 -12.72 -17.91 -1.66
CA GLU A 48 -11.39 -18.32 -2.13
C GLU A 48 -10.27 -17.77 -1.23
N ILE A 49 -10.37 -16.50 -0.84
CA ILE A 49 -9.40 -15.86 0.06
C ILE A 49 -9.41 -16.54 1.43
N GLU A 50 -10.59 -16.83 1.99
CA GLU A 50 -10.71 -17.52 3.29
C GLU A 50 -10.12 -18.93 3.24
N LYS A 51 -10.36 -19.69 2.16
CA LYS A 51 -9.74 -21.00 1.94
C LYS A 51 -8.21 -20.91 1.89
N ALA A 52 -7.66 -19.91 1.22
CA ALA A 52 -6.21 -19.71 1.15
C ALA A 52 -5.62 -19.36 2.53
N ILE A 53 -6.30 -18.51 3.31
CA ILE A 53 -5.92 -18.17 4.70
C ILE A 53 -5.95 -19.41 5.60
N LEU A 54 -6.99 -20.25 5.49
CA LEU A 54 -7.11 -21.49 6.24
C LEU A 54 -5.98 -22.47 5.89
N SER A 55 -5.70 -22.65 4.59
CA SER A 55 -4.60 -23.50 4.12
C SER A 55 -3.24 -23.03 4.64
N LEU A 56 -2.99 -21.71 4.63
CA LEU A 56 -1.77 -21.14 5.20
C LEU A 56 -1.66 -21.40 6.71
N SER A 57 -2.76 -21.20 7.46
CA SER A 57 -2.78 -21.49 8.90
C SER A 57 -2.50 -22.96 9.20
N GLU A 58 -3.11 -23.88 8.45
CA GLU A 58 -2.90 -25.33 8.63
C GLU A 58 -1.47 -25.76 8.29
N ALA A 59 -0.88 -25.21 7.23
CA ALA A 59 0.51 -25.46 6.88
C ALA A 59 1.46 -24.92 7.95
N ALA A 60 1.25 -23.68 8.41
CA ALA A 60 2.07 -23.05 9.43
C ALA A 60 2.02 -23.78 10.78
N LYS A 61 0.86 -24.33 11.17
CA LYS A 61 0.71 -25.14 12.40
C LYS A 61 1.54 -26.43 12.40
N LYS A 62 1.92 -26.94 11.24
CA LYS A 62 2.76 -28.15 11.11
C LYS A 62 4.25 -27.85 11.26
N MET A 63 4.64 -26.57 11.24
CA MET A 63 6.02 -26.16 11.41
C MET A 63 6.44 -26.36 12.87
N ASP A 64 7.45 -27.20 13.10
CA ASP A 64 8.03 -27.41 14.42
C ASP A 64 9.11 -26.34 14.68
N PRO A 65 9.00 -25.56 15.79
CA PRO A 65 10.00 -24.54 16.12
C PRO A 65 11.38 -25.09 16.44
N SER A 66 11.51 -26.35 16.89
CA SER A 66 12.82 -26.90 17.33
C SER A 66 13.73 -27.25 16.15
N PRO A 67 13.27 -27.99 15.13
CA PRO A 67 14.01 -28.19 13.88
C PRO A 67 14.27 -26.88 13.13
N LEU A 68 13.33 -25.93 13.19
CA LEU A 68 13.54 -24.60 12.63
C LEU A 68 14.72 -23.90 13.32
N ALA A 69 14.73 -23.84 14.65
CA ALA A 69 15.82 -23.21 15.40
C ALA A 69 17.18 -23.84 15.06
N ALA A 70 17.27 -25.17 15.09
CA ALA A 70 18.50 -25.88 14.74
C ALA A 70 18.97 -25.59 13.29
N TYR A 71 18.02 -25.49 12.35
CA TYR A 71 18.33 -25.11 10.98
C TYR A 71 18.85 -23.67 10.88
N LEU A 72 18.21 -22.72 11.56
CA LEU A 72 18.63 -21.31 11.54
C LEU A 72 20.01 -21.11 12.18
N ASP A 73 20.30 -21.80 13.28
CA ASP A 73 21.63 -21.80 13.90
C ASP A 73 22.69 -22.31 12.92
N GLN A 74 22.41 -23.42 12.24
CA GLN A 74 23.29 -23.93 11.19
C GLN A 74 23.48 -22.93 10.04
N VAL A 75 22.43 -22.23 9.62
CA VAL A 75 22.52 -21.21 8.57
C VAL A 75 23.38 -20.02 9.01
N LEU A 76 23.29 -19.63 10.28
CA LEU A 76 24.13 -18.59 10.85
C LEU A 76 25.61 -18.99 10.81
N ASP A 77 25.92 -20.24 11.16
CA ASP A 77 27.28 -20.77 11.16
C ASP A 77 27.86 -20.99 9.75
N ASP A 78 27.11 -21.65 8.86
CA ASP A 78 27.61 -22.07 7.53
C ASP A 78 27.82 -20.88 6.58
N ASP A 79 26.98 -19.85 6.68
CA ASP A 79 26.92 -18.73 5.73
C ASP A 79 27.14 -17.37 6.41
N TRP A 80 27.85 -17.33 7.55
CA TRP A 80 28.09 -16.10 8.32
C TRP A 80 28.66 -14.93 7.49
N TYR A 81 29.40 -15.24 6.43
CA TYR A 81 30.05 -14.27 5.54
C TYR A 81 29.16 -13.85 4.35
N ILE A 82 27.98 -14.45 4.15
CA ILE A 82 27.02 -14.09 3.09
C ILE A 82 25.59 -13.98 3.65
N PRO A 83 25.24 -12.86 4.31
CA PRO A 83 23.91 -12.69 4.91
C PRO A 83 22.75 -12.72 3.91
N ALA A 84 22.97 -12.31 2.66
CA ALA A 84 21.96 -12.45 1.61
C ALA A 84 21.59 -13.92 1.36
N LYS A 85 22.58 -14.82 1.44
CA LYS A 85 22.35 -16.27 1.30
C LYS A 85 21.61 -16.84 2.51
N GLN A 86 21.88 -16.33 3.70
CA GLN A 86 21.15 -16.68 4.92
C GLN A 86 19.65 -16.39 4.77
N MET A 87 19.29 -15.22 4.21
CA MET A 87 17.89 -14.87 3.94
C MET A 87 17.24 -15.73 2.86
N LEU A 88 17.96 -16.05 1.78
CA LEU A 88 17.46 -16.96 0.74
C LEU A 88 17.20 -18.37 1.30
N LYS A 89 18.06 -18.86 2.20
CA LYS A 89 17.86 -20.14 2.90
C LYS A 89 16.63 -20.13 3.79
N LEU A 90 16.40 -19.03 4.54
CA LEU A 90 15.17 -18.86 5.33
C LEU A 90 13.92 -18.92 4.43
N ILE A 91 13.90 -18.15 3.34
CA ILE A 91 12.79 -18.14 2.38
C ILE A 91 12.59 -19.53 1.76
N HIS A 92 13.68 -20.22 1.42
CA HIS A 92 13.61 -21.57 0.88
C HIS A 92 13.01 -22.56 1.88
N TYR A 93 13.41 -22.51 3.15
CA TYR A 93 12.84 -23.34 4.22
C TYR A 93 11.33 -23.13 4.32
N TYR A 94 10.87 -21.87 4.39
CA TYR A 94 9.44 -21.55 4.39
C TYR A 94 8.75 -22.01 3.11
N GLY A 95 9.42 -21.92 1.95
CA GLY A 95 8.88 -22.36 0.67
C GLY A 95 8.61 -23.87 0.62
N ILE A 96 9.45 -24.67 1.29
CA ILE A 96 9.21 -26.10 1.47
C ILE A 96 8.02 -26.33 2.42
N GLN A 97 8.01 -25.66 3.58
CA GLN A 97 6.96 -25.88 4.59
C GLN A 97 5.57 -25.42 4.12
N LEU A 98 5.51 -24.38 3.30
CA LEU A 98 4.28 -23.78 2.80
C LEU A 98 3.96 -24.20 1.35
N SER A 99 4.61 -25.24 0.83
CA SER A 99 4.52 -25.62 -0.58
C SER A 99 3.11 -26.02 -1.06
N GLN A 100 2.22 -26.36 -0.13
CA GLN A 100 0.83 -26.76 -0.40
C GLN A 100 -0.14 -25.58 -0.42
N VAL A 101 0.32 -24.39 -0.01
CA VAL A 101 -0.50 -23.19 0.05
C VAL A 101 -0.51 -22.54 -1.34
N SER A 102 -1.66 -22.57 -2.01
CA SER A 102 -1.92 -21.70 -3.16
C SER A 102 -2.49 -20.39 -2.64
N PHE A 103 -1.93 -19.26 -3.09
CA PHE A 103 -2.30 -17.94 -2.59
C PHE A 103 -2.40 -16.93 -3.73
N GLN A 104 -3.55 -16.27 -3.84
CA GLN A 104 -3.83 -15.28 -4.89
C GLN A 104 -3.63 -13.86 -4.34
N TRP A 105 -2.39 -13.39 -4.31
CA TRP A 105 -2.01 -12.09 -3.76
C TRP A 105 -2.87 -10.95 -4.29
N VAL A 106 -3.01 -10.89 -5.62
CA VAL A 106 -3.74 -9.82 -6.32
C VAL A 106 -5.17 -9.69 -5.78
N LYS A 107 -5.93 -10.79 -5.75
CA LYS A 107 -7.30 -10.79 -5.22
C LYS A 107 -7.34 -10.42 -3.73
N MET A 108 -6.43 -10.99 -2.93
CA MET A 108 -6.39 -10.67 -1.51
C MET A 108 -6.17 -9.17 -1.25
N PHE A 109 -5.25 -8.55 -1.97
CA PHE A 109 -4.94 -7.13 -1.81
C PHE A 109 -6.05 -6.20 -2.35
N GLN A 110 -6.87 -6.69 -3.29
CA GLN A 110 -7.98 -5.93 -3.88
C GLN A 110 -9.25 -6.04 -3.04
N ASP A 111 -9.59 -7.25 -2.60
CA ASP A 111 -10.92 -7.58 -2.08
C ASP A 111 -10.94 -7.74 -0.55
N TYR A 112 -9.78 -7.92 0.09
CA TYR A 112 -9.72 -8.14 1.54
C TYR A 112 -9.51 -6.82 2.31
N PRO A 113 -10.30 -6.55 3.38
CA PRO A 113 -10.18 -5.30 4.12
C PRO A 113 -8.78 -5.10 4.74
N LEU A 114 -8.20 -3.89 4.58
CA LEU A 114 -6.87 -3.57 5.11
C LEU A 114 -6.77 -3.82 6.63
N SER A 115 -7.85 -3.54 7.37
CA SER A 115 -7.95 -3.77 8.82
C SER A 115 -7.76 -5.24 9.23
N LYS A 116 -8.10 -6.19 8.35
CA LYS A 116 -7.83 -7.62 8.56
C LYS A 116 -6.47 -8.01 7.96
N LEU A 117 -6.17 -7.49 6.78
CA LEU A 117 -4.96 -7.79 6.02
C LEU A 117 -3.68 -7.41 6.76
N ILE A 118 -3.71 -6.34 7.57
CA ILE A 118 -2.59 -5.93 8.42
C ILE A 118 -2.14 -7.06 9.39
N HIS A 119 -3.03 -7.95 9.79
CA HIS A 119 -2.69 -9.08 10.66
C HIS A 119 -2.19 -10.30 9.88
N VAL A 120 -2.40 -10.37 8.57
CA VAL A 120 -1.97 -11.50 7.72
C VAL A 120 -0.62 -11.15 7.06
N PRO A 121 0.33 -12.10 7.00
CA PRO A 121 0.24 -13.52 7.37
C PRO A 121 0.56 -13.83 8.83
N LEU A 122 1.09 -12.87 9.59
CA LEU A 122 1.76 -13.15 10.85
C LEU A 122 0.83 -13.71 11.93
N SER A 123 -0.45 -13.33 11.94
CA SER A 123 -1.47 -13.92 12.85
C SER A 123 -1.73 -15.41 12.61
N LEU A 124 -1.33 -15.94 11.45
CA LEU A 124 -1.51 -17.34 11.07
C LEU A 124 -0.29 -18.21 11.44
N ILE A 125 0.85 -17.57 11.75
CA ILE A 125 2.09 -18.26 12.10
C ILE A 125 2.10 -18.56 13.60
N PRO A 126 2.36 -19.81 14.03
CA PRO A 126 2.52 -20.12 15.45
C PRO A 126 3.57 -19.23 16.11
N LYS A 127 3.25 -18.68 17.29
CA LYS A 127 4.14 -17.77 18.02
C LYS A 127 5.57 -18.30 18.20
N PRO A 128 5.81 -19.57 18.59
CA PRO A 128 7.17 -20.09 18.71
C PRO A 128 7.96 -20.09 17.40
N VAL A 129 7.29 -20.34 16.27
CA VAL A 129 7.89 -20.30 14.93
C VAL A 129 8.24 -18.87 14.56
N TYR A 130 7.32 -17.92 14.82
CA TYR A 130 7.56 -16.50 14.60
C TYR A 130 8.75 -15.98 15.40
N GLU A 131 8.82 -16.29 16.70
CA GLU A 131 9.89 -15.84 17.59
C GLU A 131 11.27 -16.33 17.12
N LYS A 132 11.41 -17.62 16.76
CA LYS A 132 12.68 -18.15 16.24
C LYS A 132 13.14 -17.48 14.95
N THR A 133 12.23 -17.22 14.03
CA THR A 133 12.56 -16.54 12.79
C THR A 133 12.93 -15.07 13.04
N VAL A 134 12.25 -14.40 13.96
CA VAL A 134 12.54 -13.01 14.33
C VAL A 134 13.89 -12.88 15.03
N ASP A 135 14.22 -13.80 15.95
CA ASP A 135 15.54 -13.86 16.60
C ASP A 135 16.65 -13.95 15.54
N PHE A 136 16.49 -14.83 14.56
CA PHE A 136 17.41 -14.95 13.43
C PHE A 136 17.51 -13.66 12.60
N ILE A 137 16.38 -13.03 12.23
CA ILE A 137 16.37 -11.77 11.46
C ILE A 137 17.14 -10.66 12.20
N ASN A 138 17.03 -10.61 13.53
CA ASN A 138 17.71 -9.61 14.35
C ASN A 138 19.24 -9.79 14.44
N VAL A 139 19.76 -10.98 14.13
CA VAL A 139 21.21 -11.23 14.06
C VAL A 139 21.81 -10.69 12.76
N LEU A 140 21.02 -10.57 11.70
CA LEU A 140 21.51 -10.20 10.37
C LEU A 140 21.93 -8.72 10.28
N PRO A 141 22.95 -8.37 9.46
CA PRO A 141 23.39 -6.99 9.29
C PRO A 141 22.28 -6.09 8.75
N PHE A 142 21.88 -5.10 9.53
CA PHE A 142 20.75 -4.23 9.20
C PHE A 142 20.96 -3.43 7.90
N GLU A 143 22.02 -2.62 7.84
CA GLU A 143 22.19 -1.52 6.87
C GLU A 143 22.14 -1.96 5.39
N THR A 144 22.63 -3.15 5.09
CA THR A 144 22.78 -3.61 3.69
C THR A 144 21.84 -4.75 3.33
N ILE A 145 21.42 -5.56 4.30
CA ILE A 145 20.72 -6.81 4.00
C ILE A 145 19.22 -6.61 4.04
N LEU A 146 18.69 -6.02 5.11
CA LEU A 146 17.25 -5.94 5.29
C LEU A 146 16.56 -5.02 4.28
N PRO A 147 17.08 -3.82 3.95
CA PRO A 147 16.56 -3.01 2.85
C PRO A 147 16.55 -3.76 1.50
N GLY A 148 17.63 -4.49 1.21
CA GLY A 148 17.75 -5.31 -0.01
C GLY A 148 16.74 -6.46 -0.05
N VAL A 149 16.50 -7.12 1.09
CA VAL A 149 15.46 -8.15 1.23
C VAL A 149 14.07 -7.58 0.99
N VAL A 150 13.77 -6.39 1.54
CA VAL A 150 12.49 -5.72 1.33
C VAL A 150 12.25 -5.55 -0.17
N LEU A 151 13.17 -4.90 -0.88
CA LEU A 151 13.03 -4.69 -2.33
C LEU A 151 12.93 -6.00 -3.11
N TRP A 152 13.82 -6.96 -2.85
CA TRP A 152 13.82 -8.24 -3.56
C TRP A 152 12.51 -9.00 -3.37
N ALA A 153 12.00 -9.09 -2.14
CA ALA A 153 10.74 -9.79 -1.85
C ALA A 153 9.54 -9.03 -2.44
N SER A 154 9.54 -7.70 -2.38
CA SER A 154 8.52 -6.86 -3.01
C SER A 154 8.46 -7.07 -4.52
N ASP A 155 9.61 -7.01 -5.21
CA ASP A 155 9.72 -7.27 -6.65
C ASP A 155 9.20 -8.67 -6.99
N PHE A 156 9.63 -9.66 -6.20
CA PHE A 156 9.24 -11.05 -6.41
C PHE A 156 7.72 -11.25 -6.30
N ILE A 157 7.07 -10.60 -5.34
CA ILE A 157 5.60 -10.62 -5.17
C ILE A 157 4.90 -9.88 -6.31
N LEU A 158 5.42 -8.73 -6.74
CA LEU A 158 4.81 -7.89 -7.78
C LEU A 158 4.96 -8.44 -9.21
N THR A 159 5.81 -9.45 -9.43
CA THR A 159 5.95 -10.09 -10.77
C THR A 159 4.68 -10.77 -11.30
N GLU A 160 3.67 -11.06 -10.48
CA GLU A 160 2.37 -11.62 -10.93
C GLU A 160 1.38 -10.57 -11.46
N TRP A 161 1.69 -9.28 -11.33
CA TRP A 161 0.73 -8.23 -11.66
C TRP A 161 0.57 -8.07 -13.18
N PRO A 162 -0.64 -7.81 -13.75
CA PRO A 162 -0.94 -7.93 -15.18
C PRO A 162 -0.07 -7.16 -16.20
N ARG A 163 0.86 -6.30 -15.76
CA ARG A 163 1.85 -5.64 -16.62
C ARG A 163 3.20 -6.38 -16.71
N VAL A 164 3.46 -7.32 -15.81
CA VAL A 164 4.65 -8.18 -15.80
C VAL A 164 4.23 -9.53 -16.35
N VAL A 165 4.07 -9.61 -17.68
CA VAL A 165 3.66 -10.85 -18.35
C VAL A 165 4.85 -11.81 -18.39
N VAL A 166 5.01 -12.59 -17.33
CA VAL A 166 5.58 -13.93 -17.43
C VAL A 166 4.58 -14.82 -16.72
N LYS A 167 3.97 -15.76 -17.46
CA LYS A 167 3.23 -16.88 -16.86
C LYS A 167 4.26 -17.73 -16.11
N VAL A 168 4.61 -17.33 -14.90
CA VAL A 168 5.37 -18.15 -13.98
C VAL A 168 4.33 -19.02 -13.27
N GLU A 169 4.48 -20.33 -13.36
CA GLU A 169 3.77 -21.25 -12.45
C GLU A 169 3.85 -20.66 -11.04
N GLN A 170 2.74 -20.59 -10.29
CA GLN A 170 2.72 -20.01 -8.95
C GLN A 170 3.91 -20.53 -8.14
N ASP A 171 4.93 -19.70 -8.00
CA ASP A 171 6.19 -20.15 -7.45
C ASP A 171 5.97 -20.28 -5.94
N LYS A 172 6.06 -21.51 -5.43
CA LYS A 172 5.88 -21.87 -4.00
C LYS A 172 6.70 -20.98 -3.08
N SER A 173 7.79 -20.40 -3.58
CA SER A 173 8.63 -19.44 -2.90
C SER A 173 7.97 -18.06 -2.66
N LYS A 174 6.87 -17.70 -3.33
CA LYS A 174 6.17 -16.40 -3.16
C LYS A 174 5.42 -16.30 -1.84
N VAL A 175 4.77 -17.38 -1.40
CA VAL A 175 4.14 -17.45 -0.07
C VAL A 175 5.19 -17.28 1.02
N ALA A 176 6.34 -17.94 0.85
CA ALA A 176 7.46 -17.76 1.76
C ALA A 176 8.00 -16.33 1.76
N ALA A 177 8.22 -15.73 0.58
CA ALA A 177 8.67 -14.35 0.46
C ALA A 177 7.69 -13.37 1.11
N PHE A 178 6.38 -13.55 0.93
CA PHE A 178 5.35 -12.74 1.60
C PHE A 178 5.39 -12.85 3.13
N VAL A 179 5.50 -14.08 3.65
CA VAL A 179 5.59 -14.33 5.09
C VAL A 179 6.86 -13.72 5.68
N VAL A 180 8.02 -13.98 5.06
CA VAL A 180 9.31 -13.45 5.52
C VAL A 180 9.36 -11.93 5.40
N LEU A 181 8.84 -11.34 4.32
CA LEU A 181 8.73 -9.90 4.14
C LEU A 181 7.92 -9.26 5.27
N ALA A 182 6.76 -9.84 5.62
CA ALA A 182 5.96 -9.35 6.74
C ALA A 182 6.73 -9.40 8.08
N MET A 183 7.49 -10.48 8.33
CA MET A 183 8.32 -10.61 9.53
C MET A 183 9.43 -9.55 9.57
N VAL A 184 10.12 -9.31 8.45
CA VAL A 184 11.17 -8.28 8.34
C VAL A 184 10.57 -6.90 8.58
N LEU A 185 9.47 -6.55 7.90
CA LEU A 185 8.83 -5.24 8.03
C LEU A 185 8.35 -4.97 9.45
N ARG A 186 7.75 -5.97 10.12
CA ARG A 186 7.25 -5.81 11.49
C ARG A 186 8.36 -5.76 12.54
N THR A 187 9.46 -6.47 12.33
CA THR A 187 10.55 -6.54 13.31
C THR A 187 11.56 -5.41 13.13
N ARG A 188 11.82 -5.03 11.88
CA ARG A 188 12.85 -4.08 11.48
C ARG A 188 12.23 -3.03 10.53
N PRO A 189 11.26 -2.24 11.01
CA PRO A 189 10.51 -1.31 10.17
C PRO A 189 11.38 -0.23 9.50
N ASP A 190 12.56 0.08 10.08
CA ASP A 190 13.53 0.97 9.43
C ASP A 190 14.02 0.47 8.07
N ALA A 191 14.04 -0.85 7.84
CA ALA A 191 14.42 -1.42 6.55
C ALA A 191 13.49 -0.92 5.42
N LEU A 192 12.20 -0.74 5.71
CA LEU A 192 11.25 -0.12 4.79
C LEU A 192 11.56 1.36 4.59
N THR A 193 11.84 2.08 5.67
CA THR A 193 12.05 3.54 5.60
C THR A 193 13.23 3.94 4.72
N LEU A 194 14.26 3.09 4.66
CA LEU A 194 15.44 3.30 3.81
C LEU A 194 15.16 3.11 2.32
N VAL A 195 14.13 2.34 1.96
CA VAL A 195 13.79 2.04 0.56
C VAL A 195 12.60 2.86 0.03
N LEU A 196 12.04 3.76 0.86
CA LEU A 196 10.94 4.63 0.46
C LEU A 196 11.20 5.45 -0.82
N PRO A 197 12.41 5.99 -1.09
CA PRO A 197 12.69 6.66 -2.36
C PRO A 197 12.50 5.73 -3.56
N GLU A 198 13.00 4.49 -3.47
CA GLU A 198 12.85 3.48 -4.53
C GLU A 198 11.38 3.15 -4.77
N LEU A 199 10.59 2.97 -3.71
CA LEU A 199 9.15 2.74 -3.81
C LEU A 199 8.38 3.91 -4.45
N ARG A 200 8.91 5.14 -4.35
CA ARG A 200 8.29 6.35 -4.90
C ARG A 200 8.72 6.63 -6.34
N GLU A 201 9.94 6.26 -6.71
CA GLU A 201 10.56 6.70 -7.97
C GLU A 201 10.60 5.60 -9.02
N SER A 202 10.66 4.33 -8.60
CA SER A 202 10.76 3.22 -9.52
C SER A 202 9.42 2.86 -10.17
N PRO A 203 9.37 2.71 -11.51
CA PRO A 203 8.17 2.29 -12.23
C PRO A 203 7.60 0.94 -11.77
N THR A 204 8.45 0.09 -11.16
CA THR A 204 8.03 -1.20 -10.59
C THR A 204 6.98 -1.04 -9.52
N TYR A 205 7.02 0.04 -8.73
CA TYR A 205 6.11 0.27 -7.61
C TYR A 205 5.02 1.31 -7.92
N GLN A 206 5.10 1.99 -9.06
CA GLN A 206 4.07 2.92 -9.50
C GLN A 206 2.86 2.19 -10.09
N GLY A 207 1.67 2.69 -9.78
CA GLY A 207 0.40 2.18 -10.28
C GLY A 207 -0.68 2.05 -9.19
N GLN A 208 -1.92 2.38 -9.54
CA GLN A 208 -3.08 2.23 -8.63
C GLN A 208 -3.29 0.79 -8.19
N ASP A 209 -2.99 -0.12 -9.10
CA ASP A 209 -3.11 -1.56 -8.95
C ASP A 209 -2.12 -2.11 -7.92
N LYS A 210 -0.93 -1.52 -7.79
CA LYS A 210 0.12 -1.95 -6.86
C LYS A 210 0.03 -1.29 -5.48
N LEU A 211 -0.66 -0.15 -5.41
CA LEU A 211 -0.79 0.65 -4.20
C LEU A 211 -1.25 -0.15 -2.96
N PRO A 212 -2.19 -1.10 -3.04
CA PRO A 212 -2.59 -1.90 -1.88
C PRO A 212 -1.43 -2.72 -1.27
N VAL A 213 -0.52 -3.24 -2.11
CA VAL A 213 0.67 -3.97 -1.63
C VAL A 213 1.63 -3.02 -0.92
N ILE A 214 1.85 -1.82 -1.48
CA ILE A 214 2.70 -0.79 -0.87
C ILE A 214 2.13 -0.36 0.49
N ILE A 215 0.84 -0.09 0.56
CA ILE A 215 0.15 0.28 1.80
C ILE A 215 0.21 -0.85 2.82
N TRP A 216 0.02 -2.11 2.40
CA TRP A 216 0.18 -3.25 3.29
C TRP A 216 1.60 -3.35 3.86
N MET A 217 2.65 -3.12 3.06
CA MET A 217 4.02 -3.14 3.58
C MET A 217 4.24 -2.04 4.64
N MET A 218 3.74 -0.83 4.38
CA MET A 218 3.79 0.26 5.36
C MET A 218 2.95 -0.05 6.61
N ALA A 219 1.83 -0.76 6.45
CA ALA A 219 1.00 -1.23 7.55
C ALA A 219 1.68 -2.35 8.36
N GLN A 220 2.46 -3.23 7.75
CA GLN A 220 3.30 -4.18 8.49
C GLN A 220 4.36 -3.44 9.32
N ALA A 221 5.02 -2.43 8.74
CA ALA A 221 6.00 -1.61 9.44
C ALA A 221 5.37 -0.79 10.58
N SER A 222 4.16 -0.25 10.39
CA SER A 222 3.48 0.54 11.43
C SER A 222 3.11 -0.26 12.67
N GLN A 223 2.89 -1.58 12.52
CA GLN A 223 2.65 -2.48 13.65
C GLN A 223 3.92 -2.73 14.47
N GLY A 224 5.10 -2.62 13.86
CA GLY A 224 6.38 -2.67 14.57
C GLY A 224 6.78 -1.33 15.18
N ASP A 225 6.52 -0.25 14.45
CA ASP A 225 6.84 1.12 14.83
C ASP A 225 5.89 2.12 14.16
N LEU A 226 5.03 2.76 14.97
CA LEU A 226 4.05 3.74 14.49
C LEU A 226 4.72 4.93 13.78
N CYS A 227 5.90 5.36 14.23
CA CYS A 227 6.64 6.46 13.63
C CYS A 227 7.17 6.07 12.25
N ALA A 228 7.61 4.82 12.06
CA ALA A 228 8.00 4.31 10.74
C ALA A 228 6.82 4.27 9.76
N GLY A 229 5.66 3.84 10.26
CA GLY A 229 4.41 3.85 9.51
C GLY A 229 4.01 5.26 9.05
N LEU A 230 3.97 6.21 9.98
CA LEU A 230 3.61 7.59 9.67
C LEU A 230 4.63 8.24 8.74
N TYR A 231 5.93 8.05 9.00
CA TYR A 231 7.01 8.52 8.13
C TYR A 231 6.83 8.03 6.68
N SER A 232 6.51 6.74 6.51
CA SER A 232 6.26 6.15 5.20
C SER A 232 5.02 6.73 4.51
N TRP A 233 3.93 6.92 5.25
CA TRP A 233 2.71 7.54 4.73
C TRP A 233 2.96 8.98 4.26
N VAL A 234 3.65 9.78 5.07
CA VAL A 234 3.97 11.19 4.75
C VAL A 234 4.84 11.31 3.50
N ARG A 235 5.83 10.43 3.35
CA ARG A 235 6.84 10.50 2.27
C ARG A 235 6.36 9.94 0.93
N ASN A 236 5.44 8.97 0.94
CA ASN A 236 5.08 8.21 -0.25
C ASN A 236 3.60 8.29 -0.62
N LEU A 237 2.70 8.46 0.35
CA LEU A 237 1.25 8.38 0.12
C LEU A 237 0.57 9.75 0.13
N LEU A 238 0.91 10.61 1.09
CA LEU A 238 0.38 11.98 1.16
C LEU A 238 0.60 12.77 -0.16
N PRO A 239 1.75 12.69 -0.85
CA PRO A 239 1.94 13.36 -2.13
C PRO A 239 1.02 12.89 -3.24
N LEU A 240 0.59 11.62 -3.21
CA LEU A 240 -0.34 11.09 -4.20
C LEU A 240 -1.72 11.71 -4.07
N VAL A 241 -2.15 12.03 -2.85
CA VAL A 241 -3.43 12.68 -2.57
C VAL A 241 -3.36 14.19 -2.81
N ALA A 242 -2.28 14.84 -2.38
CA ALA A 242 -2.16 16.30 -2.44
C ALA A 242 -1.95 16.86 -3.86
N ASN A 243 -1.21 16.14 -4.71
CA ASN A 243 -0.81 16.65 -6.03
C ASN A 243 -1.77 16.27 -7.15
N ASN A 244 -2.72 15.38 -6.89
CA ASN A 244 -3.54 14.77 -7.91
C ASN A 244 -4.98 15.24 -7.80
N LYS A 245 -5.37 16.16 -8.69
CA LYS A 245 -6.64 16.89 -8.62
C LYS A 245 -7.89 16.01 -8.80
N ASP A 246 -7.72 14.80 -9.34
CA ASP A 246 -8.80 13.88 -9.67
C ASP A 246 -9.05 12.81 -8.59
N TYR A 247 -8.39 12.90 -7.43
CA TYR A 247 -8.39 11.84 -6.40
C TYR A 247 -9.46 11.97 -5.31
N SER A 248 -10.32 12.99 -5.34
CA SER A 248 -11.30 13.28 -4.28
C SER A 248 -12.36 12.19 -4.04
N SER A 249 -12.39 11.12 -4.86
CA SER A 249 -13.29 9.96 -4.68
C SER A 249 -12.72 8.62 -5.16
N SER A 250 -11.39 8.49 -5.30
CA SER A 250 -10.77 7.24 -5.75
C SER A 250 -10.61 6.21 -4.62
N GLN A 251 -10.78 4.91 -4.91
CA GLN A 251 -10.53 3.80 -3.97
C GLN A 251 -9.16 3.91 -3.29
N SER A 252 -8.15 4.39 -4.02
CA SER A 252 -6.80 4.63 -3.52
C SER A 252 -6.74 5.71 -2.45
N THR A 253 -7.48 6.80 -2.59
CA THR A 253 -7.58 7.85 -1.57
C THR A 253 -8.22 7.29 -0.29
N HIS A 254 -9.30 6.52 -0.44
CA HIS A 254 -9.95 5.88 0.71
C HIS A 254 -8.99 4.94 1.44
N LEU A 255 -8.19 4.16 0.71
CA LEU A 255 -7.20 3.23 1.28
C LEU A 255 -6.04 3.97 1.96
N ILE A 256 -5.53 5.06 1.36
CA ILE A 256 -4.48 5.92 1.94
C ILE A 256 -4.96 6.56 3.25
N LEU A 257 -6.20 7.06 3.27
CA LEU A 257 -6.80 7.65 4.46
C LEU A 257 -7.07 6.59 5.53
N GLN A 258 -7.58 5.42 5.14
CA GLN A 258 -7.85 4.31 6.06
C GLN A 258 -6.56 3.88 6.76
N PHE A 259 -5.44 3.83 6.03
CA PHE A 259 -4.16 3.47 6.62
C PHE A 259 -3.70 4.48 7.68
N VAL A 260 -3.70 5.79 7.39
CA VAL A 260 -3.28 6.78 8.41
C VAL A 260 -4.23 6.82 9.60
N GLU A 261 -5.53 6.69 9.39
CA GLU A 261 -6.51 6.57 10.48
C GLU A 261 -6.22 5.37 11.37
N MET A 262 -5.83 4.23 10.79
CA MET A 262 -5.41 3.06 11.54
C MET A 262 -4.15 3.31 12.35
N ILE A 263 -3.17 4.07 11.84
CA ILE A 263 -1.97 4.46 12.62
C ILE A 263 -2.39 5.30 13.82
N LEU A 264 -3.18 6.35 13.57
CA LEU A 264 -3.57 7.34 14.59
C LEU A 264 -4.52 6.76 15.65
N SER A 265 -5.34 5.78 15.27
CA SER A 265 -6.32 5.12 16.15
C SER A 265 -5.86 3.75 16.66
N SER A 266 -4.62 3.35 16.37
CA SER A 266 -4.12 1.98 16.60
C SER A 266 -4.17 1.56 18.07
N ASN A 267 -3.83 2.46 18.99
CA ASN A 267 -3.91 2.23 20.43
C ASN A 267 -4.00 3.58 21.21
N PRO A 268 -4.37 3.56 22.50
CA PRO A 268 -4.49 4.77 23.31
C PRO A 268 -3.18 5.57 23.46
N GLU A 269 -2.03 4.93 23.28
CA GLU A 269 -0.71 5.54 23.40
C GLU A 269 -0.17 6.11 22.08
N ALA A 270 -0.87 5.90 20.95
CA ALA A 270 -0.40 6.27 19.61
C ALA A 270 -0.01 7.75 19.53
N ARG A 271 -0.83 8.62 20.13
CA ARG A 271 -0.53 10.05 20.25
C ARG A 271 0.80 10.29 20.97
N THR A 272 1.00 9.68 22.12
CA THR A 272 2.23 9.84 22.91
C THR A 272 3.46 9.31 22.17
N VAL A 273 3.35 8.14 21.53
CA VAL A 273 4.43 7.54 20.75
C VAL A 273 4.84 8.45 19.60
N LEU A 274 3.88 8.96 18.82
CA LEU A 274 4.16 9.82 17.67
C LEU A 274 4.74 11.18 18.07
N LEU A 275 4.27 11.76 19.18
CA LEU A 275 4.83 13.03 19.70
C LEU A 275 6.26 12.85 20.22
N ASN A 276 6.55 11.73 20.89
CA ASN A 276 7.90 11.43 21.37
C ASN A 276 8.86 11.02 20.25
N GLY A 277 8.34 10.42 19.18
CA GLY A 277 9.09 9.98 18.00
C GLY A 277 9.03 10.95 16.83
N ALA A 278 8.75 12.24 17.08
CA ALA A 278 8.53 13.26 16.04
C ALA A 278 9.73 13.49 15.09
N VAL A 279 10.90 12.93 15.40
CA VAL A 279 12.09 12.94 14.54
C VAL A 279 12.52 11.52 14.23
N ARG A 280 12.72 11.21 12.95
CA ARG A 280 13.26 9.94 12.44
C ARG A 280 14.36 10.21 11.42
N HIS A 281 15.47 9.48 11.50
CA HIS A 281 16.63 9.66 10.61
C HIS A 281 17.19 11.09 10.57
N GLY A 282 17.04 11.84 11.66
CA GLY A 282 17.44 13.25 11.74
C GLY A 282 16.47 14.21 11.04
N GLU A 283 15.36 13.72 10.49
CA GLU A 283 14.31 14.51 9.87
C GLU A 283 13.01 14.45 10.68
N TRP A 284 12.16 15.45 10.53
CA TRP A 284 10.84 15.43 11.17
C TRP A 284 9.94 14.40 10.50
N LEU A 285 9.10 13.72 11.30
CA LEU A 285 8.08 12.80 10.80
C LEU A 285 7.18 13.49 9.79
N ILE A 286 6.84 14.76 10.04
CA ILE A 286 6.07 15.61 9.14
C ILE A 286 6.87 16.90 8.91
N PRO A 287 7.66 16.99 7.81
CA PRO A 287 8.36 18.22 7.51
C PRO A 287 7.44 19.34 7.04
N PRO A 288 7.96 20.59 7.00
CA PRO A 288 7.19 21.76 6.59
C PRO A 288 6.43 21.61 5.27
N CYS A 289 7.04 21.02 4.23
CA CYS A 289 6.39 20.80 2.94
C CYS A 289 5.20 19.83 3.02
N SER A 290 5.33 18.74 3.76
CA SER A 290 4.24 17.79 3.99
C SER A 290 3.14 18.39 4.86
N PHE A 291 3.51 19.22 5.83
CA PHE A 291 2.55 19.95 6.65
C PHE A 291 1.75 20.95 5.82
N GLU A 292 2.38 21.66 4.89
CA GLU A 292 1.69 22.53 3.92
C GLU A 292 0.62 21.75 3.13
N MET A 293 0.97 20.55 2.66
CA MET A 293 0.05 19.68 1.93
C MET A 293 -1.15 19.26 2.78
N LEU A 294 -0.92 18.92 4.06
CA LEU A 294 -2.02 18.63 5.01
C LEU A 294 -2.94 19.84 5.19
N VAL A 295 -2.40 21.05 5.35
CA VAL A 295 -3.23 22.26 5.50
C VAL A 295 -4.06 22.49 4.25
N ARG A 296 -3.49 22.35 3.05
CA ARG A 296 -4.21 22.51 1.77
C ARG A 296 -5.30 21.44 1.55
N LEU A 297 -5.08 20.22 2.02
CA LEU A 297 -6.06 19.14 1.95
C LEU A 297 -7.20 19.29 2.99
N THR A 298 -6.93 20.02 4.06
CA THR A 298 -7.89 20.23 5.16
C THR A 298 -8.70 21.52 4.98
N PHE A 299 -8.11 22.55 4.33
CA PHE A 299 -8.67 23.90 4.24
C PHE A 299 -8.58 24.54 2.83
N PRO A 300 -9.58 25.32 2.40
CA PRO A 300 -10.85 25.56 3.09
C PRO A 300 -11.72 24.30 3.12
N ALA A 301 -12.58 24.18 4.13
CA ALA A 301 -13.48 23.04 4.27
C ALA A 301 -14.35 22.91 3.02
N ARG A 302 -14.22 21.78 2.31
CA ARG A 302 -15.11 21.38 1.21
C ARG A 302 -16.08 20.34 1.74
N VAL A 303 -17.27 20.27 1.14
CA VAL A 303 -18.26 19.22 1.43
C VAL A 303 -17.90 17.97 0.62
N GLU A 304 -16.71 17.43 0.87
CA GLU A 304 -16.18 16.20 0.27
C GLU A 304 -15.76 15.26 1.39
N GLU A 305 -16.14 13.98 1.34
CA GLU A 305 -15.87 12.97 2.38
C GLU A 305 -14.37 12.90 2.75
N ALA A 306 -13.49 12.98 1.75
CA ALA A 306 -12.05 13.00 1.98
C ALA A 306 -11.60 14.21 2.83
N THR A 307 -12.22 15.38 2.63
CA THR A 307 -11.90 16.59 3.40
C THR A 307 -12.31 16.43 4.87
N GLU A 308 -13.47 15.84 5.15
CA GLU A 308 -13.92 15.55 6.52
C GLU A 308 -12.97 14.58 7.23
N ARG A 309 -12.51 13.54 6.53
CA ARG A 309 -11.52 12.59 7.07
C ARG A 309 -10.18 13.28 7.35
N PHE A 310 -9.71 14.16 6.46
CA PHE A 310 -8.52 14.98 6.73
C PHE A 310 -8.71 15.89 7.94
N GLN A 311 -9.87 16.53 8.09
CA GLN A 311 -10.18 17.35 9.26
C GLN A 311 -10.17 16.55 10.57
N ALA A 312 -10.62 15.29 10.54
CA ALA A 312 -10.60 14.43 11.71
C ALA A 312 -9.18 14.08 12.16
N ILE A 313 -8.26 13.80 11.23
CA ILE A 313 -6.87 13.43 11.55
C ILE A 313 -5.93 14.63 11.74
N TYR A 314 -6.29 15.80 11.18
CA TYR A 314 -5.44 16.99 11.17
C TYR A 314 -4.96 17.46 12.55
N PRO A 315 -5.78 17.50 13.63
CA PRO A 315 -5.31 17.97 14.93
C PRO A 315 -4.09 17.22 15.46
N LEU A 316 -4.10 15.88 15.38
CA LEU A 316 -2.98 15.07 15.84
C LEU A 316 -1.76 15.21 14.91
N LEU A 317 -1.96 15.21 13.59
CA LEU A 317 -0.87 15.41 12.64
C LEU A 317 -0.22 16.80 12.79
N LYS A 318 -1.01 17.83 13.10
CA LYS A 318 -0.50 19.17 13.42
C LYS A 318 0.35 19.15 14.68
N GLU A 319 -0.08 18.48 15.75
CA GLU A 319 0.71 18.39 16.97
C GLU A 319 2.04 17.67 16.72
N VAL A 320 2.05 16.58 15.95
CA VAL A 320 3.27 15.88 15.56
C VAL A 320 4.18 16.77 14.70
N ALA A 321 3.60 17.50 13.74
CA ALA A 321 4.34 18.42 12.89
C ALA A 321 4.92 19.64 13.63
N LEU A 322 4.36 20.00 14.79
CA LEU A 322 4.82 21.14 15.61
C LEU A 322 5.53 20.68 16.89
N ALA A 323 5.70 19.37 17.07
CA ALA A 323 6.34 18.83 18.26
C ALA A 323 7.76 19.41 18.35
N PRO A 324 8.17 19.91 19.52
CA PRO A 324 9.45 20.58 19.66
C PRO A 324 10.58 19.59 19.43
N ASP A 325 11.29 19.75 18.31
CA ASP A 325 12.57 19.10 18.11
C ASP A 325 13.61 19.83 18.97
N THR A 326 14.07 19.16 20.03
CA THR A 326 15.14 19.67 20.90
C THR A 326 16.45 19.94 20.14
N ARG A 327 16.58 19.49 18.88
CA ARG A 327 17.76 19.73 18.02
C ARG A 327 17.61 20.93 17.08
N ASN A 328 16.41 21.36 16.70
CA ASN A 328 16.25 22.47 15.74
C ASN A 328 14.90 23.24 15.88
N PRO A 329 14.83 24.25 16.77
CA PRO A 329 13.61 25.04 16.99
C PRO A 329 13.21 25.94 15.81
N ALA A 330 14.11 26.19 14.84
CA ALA A 330 13.83 27.06 13.69
C ALA A 330 12.76 26.46 12.74
N LEU A 331 12.74 25.13 12.60
CA LEU A 331 11.78 24.43 11.74
C LEU A 331 10.35 24.46 12.32
N ALA A 332 10.19 24.50 13.65
CA ALA A 332 8.88 24.65 14.30
C ALA A 332 8.24 26.01 13.97
N ASN A 333 9.08 27.05 13.96
CA ASN A 333 8.67 28.39 13.58
C ASN A 333 8.31 28.45 12.10
N GLU A 334 9.06 27.76 11.23
CA GLU A 334 8.76 27.67 9.80
C GLU A 334 7.42 26.95 9.53
N ALA A 335 7.20 25.77 10.14
CA ALA A 335 5.93 25.05 10.02
C ALA A 335 4.75 25.92 10.50
N THR A 336 4.93 26.65 11.61
CA THR A 336 3.93 27.60 12.14
C THR A 336 3.67 28.74 11.15
N ALA A 337 4.73 29.33 10.59
CA ALA A 337 4.63 30.39 9.59
C ALA A 337 3.92 29.93 8.31
N ILE A 338 4.19 28.70 7.86
CA ILE A 338 3.49 28.08 6.72
C ILE A 338 2.01 27.92 7.03
N ALA A 339 1.63 27.37 8.18
CA ALA A 339 0.21 27.24 8.55
C ALA A 339 -0.49 28.59 8.55
N ILE A 340 0.12 29.62 9.13
CA ILE A 340 -0.43 30.99 9.11
C ILE A 340 -0.58 31.46 7.66
N SER A 341 0.48 31.38 6.86
CA SER A 341 0.49 31.85 5.46
C SER A 341 -0.57 31.15 4.60
N VAL A 342 -0.69 29.82 4.69
CA VAL A 342 -1.67 29.05 3.91
C VAL A 342 -3.09 29.39 4.34
N LEU A 343 -3.35 29.47 5.65
CA LEU A 343 -4.66 29.84 6.16
C LEU A 343 -5.04 31.27 5.76
N THR A 344 -4.12 32.24 5.82
CA THR A 344 -4.38 33.63 5.44
C THR A 344 -4.62 33.81 3.95
N ARG A 345 -3.89 33.08 3.08
CA ARG A 345 -4.12 33.13 1.62
C ARG A 345 -5.48 32.56 1.22
N ASN A 346 -6.03 31.64 2.01
CA ASN A 346 -7.36 31.08 1.79
C ASN A 346 -8.50 31.98 2.30
N VAL A 347 -8.23 33.01 3.11
CA VAL A 347 -9.25 34.00 3.55
C VAL A 347 -9.69 34.88 2.38
N ASP A 348 -8.81 35.13 1.41
CA ASP A 348 -9.14 35.93 0.22
C ASP A 348 -10.15 35.24 -0.72
N CYS A 349 -10.50 33.97 -0.49
CA CYS A 349 -11.61 33.28 -1.17
C CYS A 349 -12.97 33.43 -0.46
N PHE A 350 -13.03 34.05 0.73
CA PHE A 350 -14.27 34.23 1.51
C PHE A 350 -14.83 35.66 1.47
N ILE A 351 -14.08 36.63 0.93
CA ILE A 351 -14.53 38.03 0.79
C ILE A 351 -14.81 38.30 -0.69
N GLY A 352 -15.82 37.62 -1.23
CA GLY A 352 -16.18 37.72 -2.65
C GLY A 352 -17.41 36.89 -2.99
N SER A 353 -18.48 37.05 -2.21
CA SER A 353 -19.84 36.60 -2.56
C SER A 353 -20.79 37.78 -2.49
#